data_AF-A0A1G9JVA5-F1
#
_entry.id   AF-A0A1G9JVA5-F1
#
_cell.length_a   1.000
_cell.length_b   1.000
_cell.length_c   1.000
_cell.angle_alpha   90.00
_cell.angle_beta   90.00
_cell.angle_gamma   90.00
#
_symmetry.space_group_name_H-M   'P 1'
#
loop_
_entity.id
_entity.type
_entity.pdbx_description
1 polymer ?
#
loop_
_entity_poly.entity_id
_entity_poly.type
_entity_poly.pdbx_seq_one_letter_code
_entity_poly.pdbx_strand_id
1 'polypeptide(L)'
;MRAAMIAGLALLALAGAGQAMEALDDRELGEISGAGVGFFLDNFYYDQGSATARVTGLKDTQGNPLAIDFERAYIKGEGSQRGTLDTEASLGSPLHPFTLGVVSGAKAPTLPAGGQALQLHTPTWTDPLNDTHQYGLWSYYQGCLYGEAGCTDPQKAVNNIDVELNKLQSQRDQLLARYQSVGFLTLKSGIDQDMQVVYQRQAQVATETSDVQSAYGTMQTRYAAAPSTADLFYPKPAFGEKYGCGNICINSAARAYNQSVDAYQQQVSELAAAQKSLAEAWNTERDGYTLNQRATDYDEFSNLCGTPTQQQPSCAAGRVKKTQDNRSVLVIVATSLQNGGTRVKGLDIGIEATFTLPSTAYSGAASGATKGATSTRTDFFSINLEGFSLHGAYLNLWGDSSGLVGETSLQMYADKLIIGGCRNCSDANRAVAKNLYFDINLGHGTLQPLSLGVLSDGELRLSLPGVTWANHEAFYQQVPKSNISIGNLNIGGVDLGSQVVRGMRVDYLDVRTVSLPR
;
A
#
# COMPACT_ATOMS: atom_id res chain seq x y z
N MET A 1 -83.43 28.49 -4.11
CA MET A 1 -84.21 27.23 -3.96
C MET A 1 -83.24 26.06 -4.00
N ARG A 2 -83.26 25.22 -2.95
CA ARG A 2 -82.97 23.77 -2.84
C ARG A 2 -82.08 23.10 -3.92
N ALA A 3 -81.20 22.13 -3.68
CA ALA A 3 -80.58 21.49 -2.51
C ALA A 3 -79.52 20.52 -3.09
N ALA A 4 -78.42 20.33 -2.35
CA ALA A 4 -77.52 19.17 -2.26
C ALA A 4 -77.13 18.34 -3.52
N MET A 5 -75.81 18.22 -3.77
CA MET A 5 -75.12 16.91 -3.75
C MET A 5 -73.59 17.04 -3.66
N ILE A 6 -73.02 16.14 -2.85
CA ILE A 6 -71.62 15.92 -2.48
C ILE A 6 -70.91 15.09 -3.56
N ALA A 7 -69.68 15.45 -3.93
CA ALA A 7 -68.57 14.56 -4.37
C ALA A 7 -67.43 15.45 -4.91
N GLY A 8 -66.16 15.32 -4.58
CA GLY A 8 -65.42 14.39 -3.75
C GLY A 8 -63.94 14.73 -3.96
N LEU A 9 -63.24 14.98 -2.86
CA LEU A 9 -61.78 15.11 -2.80
C LEU A 9 -61.18 13.72 -3.08
N ALA A 10 -60.32 13.60 -4.09
CA ALA A 10 -59.40 12.46 -4.25
C ALA A 10 -58.06 13.02 -4.75
N LEU A 11 -57.18 13.41 -3.82
CA LEU A 11 -55.91 12.73 -3.55
C LEU A 11 -55.32 12.01 -4.77
N LEU A 12 -54.39 12.70 -5.45
CA LEU A 12 -53.32 12.06 -6.20
C LEU A 12 -52.40 11.33 -5.23
N ALA A 13 -52.67 10.04 -5.01
CA ALA A 13 -51.70 9.08 -4.51
C ALA A 13 -51.10 8.36 -5.73
N LEU A 14 -49.99 8.88 -6.25
CA LEU A 14 -49.08 8.10 -7.09
C LEU A 14 -48.30 7.17 -6.15
N ALA A 15 -48.85 5.96 -5.98
CA ALA A 15 -48.13 4.85 -5.38
C ALA A 15 -46.90 4.53 -6.26
N GLY A 16 -45.71 4.53 -5.65
CA GLY A 16 -44.51 4.01 -6.27
C GLY A 16 -44.74 2.55 -6.66
N ALA A 17 -44.51 2.24 -7.93
CA ALA A 17 -44.47 0.86 -8.39
C ALA A 17 -43.22 0.20 -7.79
N GLY A 18 -43.40 -0.55 -6.70
CA GLY A 18 -42.43 -1.57 -6.31
C GLY A 18 -42.37 -2.60 -7.43
N GLN A 19 -41.24 -2.68 -8.12
CA GLN A 19 -40.94 -3.80 -9.01
C GLN A 19 -40.77 -5.03 -8.12
N ALA A 20 -41.81 -5.85 -8.02
CA ALA A 20 -41.78 -7.09 -7.28
C ALA A 20 -40.81 -8.06 -7.97
N MET A 21 -40.02 -8.80 -7.19
CA MET A 21 -39.23 -9.91 -7.71
C MET A 21 -40.19 -10.95 -8.32
N GLU A 22 -40.10 -11.19 -9.61
CA GLU A 22 -40.87 -12.23 -10.30
C GLU A 22 -40.03 -13.51 -10.33
N ALA A 23 -40.62 -14.61 -9.85
CA ALA A 23 -39.96 -15.91 -9.86
C ALA A 23 -39.97 -16.46 -11.30
N LEU A 24 -38.78 -16.74 -11.84
CA LEU A 24 -38.63 -17.37 -13.15
C LEU A 24 -38.93 -18.87 -13.05
N ASP A 25 -39.62 -19.43 -14.05
CA ASP A 25 -39.86 -20.87 -14.15
C ASP A 25 -38.65 -21.63 -14.78
N ASP A 26 -38.62 -22.95 -14.65
CA ASP A 26 -37.52 -23.80 -15.14
C ASP A 26 -37.28 -23.70 -16.66
N ARG A 27 -38.30 -23.28 -17.43
CA ARG A 27 -38.19 -23.09 -18.88
C ARG A 27 -37.54 -21.76 -19.20
N GLU A 28 -37.88 -20.70 -18.47
CA GLU A 28 -37.22 -19.40 -18.59
C GLU A 28 -35.76 -19.46 -18.12
N LEU A 29 -35.47 -20.23 -17.06
CA LEU A 29 -34.09 -20.53 -16.64
C LEU A 29 -33.30 -21.34 -17.69
N GLY A 30 -33.97 -22.18 -18.47
CA GLY A 30 -33.37 -22.96 -19.56
C GLY A 30 -33.03 -22.14 -20.83
N GLU A 31 -33.69 -20.99 -21.04
CA GLU A 31 -33.45 -20.11 -22.18
C GLU A 31 -32.27 -19.13 -21.96
N ILE A 32 -31.83 -18.93 -20.71
CA ILE A 32 -30.70 -18.06 -20.36
C ILE A 32 -29.38 -18.84 -20.51
N SER A 33 -28.91 -18.99 -21.74
CA SER A 33 -27.59 -19.57 -22.04
C SER A 33 -26.52 -18.48 -22.14
N GLY A 34 -25.62 -18.41 -21.14
CA GLY A 34 -24.32 -17.71 -21.26
C GLY A 34 -24.24 -16.26 -20.77
N ALA A 35 -25.28 -15.71 -20.14
CA ALA A 35 -25.29 -14.31 -19.67
C ALA A 35 -24.72 -14.10 -18.24
N GLY A 36 -24.46 -15.19 -17.49
CA GLY A 36 -24.15 -15.12 -16.06
C GLY A 36 -25.40 -14.97 -15.18
N VAL A 37 -25.21 -14.91 -13.87
CA VAL A 37 -26.26 -14.71 -12.86
C VAL A 37 -26.05 -13.36 -12.18
N GLY A 38 -27.08 -12.53 -12.17
CA GLY A 38 -27.17 -11.32 -11.37
C GLY A 38 -27.90 -11.59 -10.05
N PHE A 39 -27.40 -11.10 -8.93
CA PHE A 39 -28.09 -11.20 -7.64
C PHE A 39 -27.94 -9.92 -6.81
N PHE A 40 -28.93 -9.67 -5.97
CA PHE A 40 -28.92 -8.60 -4.97
C PHE A 40 -29.69 -9.10 -3.74
N LEU A 41 -29.43 -8.50 -2.58
CA LEU A 41 -30.23 -8.72 -1.38
C LEU A 41 -30.88 -7.40 -1.02
N ASP A 42 -32.19 -7.41 -0.81
CA ASP A 42 -32.95 -6.23 -0.42
C ASP A 42 -33.57 -6.42 0.96
N ASN A 43 -33.62 -5.32 1.73
CA ASN A 43 -34.17 -5.27 3.07
C ASN A 43 -33.74 -6.44 3.98
N PHE A 44 -32.43 -6.68 4.06
CA PHE A 44 -31.87 -7.73 4.90
C PHE A 44 -31.12 -7.15 6.11
N TYR A 45 -31.08 -7.93 7.18
CA TYR A 45 -30.09 -7.75 8.23
C TYR A 45 -29.72 -9.11 8.81
N TYR A 46 -28.54 -9.17 9.42
CA TYR A 46 -28.10 -10.27 10.25
C TYR A 46 -27.81 -9.73 11.66
N ASP A 47 -28.35 -10.40 12.66
CA ASP A 47 -28.02 -10.17 14.06
C ASP A 47 -27.95 -11.53 14.76
N GLN A 48 -26.86 -11.77 15.50
CA GLN A 48 -26.70 -12.94 16.35
C GLN A 48 -27.83 -13.06 17.39
N GLY A 49 -28.43 -11.95 17.82
CA GLY A 49 -29.52 -11.92 18.78
C GLY A 49 -29.12 -12.58 20.11
N SER A 50 -29.91 -13.56 20.56
CA SER A 50 -29.61 -14.35 21.76
C SER A 50 -28.82 -15.63 21.49
N ALA A 51 -28.40 -15.89 20.25
CA ALA A 51 -27.61 -17.07 19.94
C ALA A 51 -26.22 -16.95 20.58
N THR A 52 -25.68 -18.05 21.12
CA THR A 52 -24.34 -18.05 21.73
C THR A 52 -23.32 -18.62 20.73
N ALA A 53 -22.29 -17.85 20.39
CA ALA A 53 -21.15 -18.33 19.63
C ALA A 53 -19.89 -18.28 20.50
N ARG A 54 -19.25 -19.44 20.72
CA ARG A 54 -18.06 -19.57 21.58
C ARG A 54 -17.00 -20.42 20.90
N VAL A 55 -15.75 -19.95 20.96
CA VAL A 55 -14.58 -20.72 20.56
C VAL A 55 -13.95 -21.31 21.82
N THR A 56 -13.79 -22.63 21.84
CA THR A 56 -13.15 -23.41 22.91
C THR A 56 -12.12 -24.37 22.34
N GLY A 57 -11.27 -24.95 23.19
CA GLY A 57 -10.23 -25.89 22.78
C GLY A 57 -8.85 -25.24 22.58
N LEU A 58 -8.79 -23.91 22.66
CA LEU A 58 -7.53 -23.18 22.77
C LEU A 58 -6.93 -23.39 24.16
N LYS A 59 -5.61 -23.55 24.23
CA LYS A 59 -4.87 -23.65 25.49
C LYS A 59 -3.71 -22.68 25.51
N ASP A 60 -3.37 -22.16 26.68
CA ASP A 60 -2.13 -21.40 26.87
C ASP A 60 -0.88 -22.30 26.88
N THR A 61 0.30 -21.71 27.03
CA THR A 61 1.58 -22.43 27.08
C THR A 61 1.73 -23.34 28.30
N GLN A 62 0.84 -23.20 29.30
CA GLN A 62 0.77 -24.08 30.47
C GLN A 62 -0.39 -25.11 30.37
N GLY A 63 -1.11 -25.14 29.25
CA GLY A 63 -2.21 -26.09 29.00
C GLY A 63 -3.57 -25.67 29.58
N ASN A 64 -3.71 -24.46 30.11
CA ASN A 64 -4.98 -23.97 30.65
C ASN A 64 -5.94 -23.58 29.52
N PRO A 65 -7.25 -23.84 29.66
CA PRO A 65 -8.21 -23.53 28.62
C PRO A 65 -8.38 -22.01 28.44
N LEU A 66 -8.38 -21.58 27.18
CA LEU A 66 -8.79 -20.25 26.73
C LEU A 66 -10.18 -20.35 26.10
N ALA A 67 -11.04 -19.38 26.40
CA ALA A 67 -12.35 -19.23 25.78
C ALA A 67 -12.54 -17.83 25.19
N ILE A 68 -13.16 -17.79 24.02
CA ILE A 68 -13.58 -16.57 23.34
C ILE A 68 -15.09 -16.66 23.17
N ASP A 69 -15.82 -15.76 23.79
CA ASP A 69 -17.27 -15.64 23.68
C ASP A 69 -17.58 -14.48 22.73
N PHE A 70 -18.25 -14.77 21.61
CA PHE A 70 -18.81 -13.74 20.72
C PHE A 70 -20.16 -13.33 21.28
N GLU A 71 -20.24 -12.07 21.69
CA GLU A 71 -21.40 -11.53 22.40
C GLU A 71 -22.36 -10.84 21.47
N ARG A 72 -21.84 -10.34 20.35
CA ARG A 72 -22.61 -9.75 19.28
C ARG A 72 -21.86 -9.92 17.97
N ALA A 73 -22.58 -10.28 16.93
CA ALA A 73 -22.13 -10.20 15.55
C ALA A 73 -23.31 -9.74 14.70
N TYR A 74 -23.12 -8.73 13.86
CA TYR A 74 -24.20 -8.18 13.06
C TYR A 74 -23.72 -7.67 11.70
N ILE A 75 -24.64 -7.67 10.74
CA ILE A 75 -24.56 -6.96 9.46
C ILE A 75 -25.90 -6.24 9.29
N LYS A 76 -25.90 -4.92 9.36
CA LYS A 76 -27.09 -4.09 9.31
C LYS A 76 -26.87 -2.92 8.34
N GLY A 77 -27.91 -2.15 8.06
CA GLY A 77 -27.80 -0.94 7.24
C GLY A 77 -27.11 0.21 7.98
N GLU A 78 -26.49 1.10 7.21
CA GLU A 78 -25.84 2.31 7.71
C GLU A 78 -26.75 3.11 8.66
N GLY A 79 -26.20 3.47 9.82
CA GLY A 79 -26.93 4.17 10.88
C GLY A 79 -27.58 3.22 11.89
N SER A 80 -27.20 1.94 11.90
CA SER A 80 -27.61 0.95 12.91
C SER A 80 -27.15 1.27 14.34
N GLN A 81 -26.32 2.31 14.51
CA GLN A 81 -25.74 2.70 15.80
C GLN A 81 -25.01 1.53 16.47
N ARG A 82 -24.03 0.97 15.74
CA ARG A 82 -23.26 -0.21 16.17
C ARG A 82 -24.13 -1.43 16.48
N GLY A 83 -25.09 -1.69 15.59
CA GLY A 83 -26.00 -2.83 15.71
C GLY A 83 -27.13 -2.68 16.73
N THR A 84 -27.28 -1.51 17.36
CA THR A 84 -28.35 -1.26 18.34
C THR A 84 -29.74 -1.13 17.69
N LEU A 85 -29.79 -0.56 16.48
CA LEU A 85 -31.00 -0.42 15.69
C LEU A 85 -31.05 -1.50 14.61
N ASP A 86 -32.23 -2.07 14.40
CA ASP A 86 -32.52 -3.01 13.31
C ASP A 86 -32.72 -2.26 12.00
N THR A 87 -31.65 -1.62 11.53
CA THR A 87 -31.62 -0.96 10.24
C THR A 87 -31.43 -2.02 9.16
N GLU A 88 -32.40 -2.15 8.26
CA GLU A 88 -32.27 -3.02 7.08
C GLU A 88 -31.25 -2.45 6.08
N ALA A 89 -30.54 -3.35 5.42
CA ALA A 89 -29.55 -3.05 4.38
C ALA A 89 -29.99 -3.61 3.03
N SER A 90 -29.41 -3.07 1.96
CA SER A 90 -29.47 -3.66 0.63
C SER A 90 -28.04 -3.90 0.12
N LEU A 91 -27.79 -5.09 -0.42
CA LEU A 91 -26.56 -5.46 -1.12
C LEU A 91 -26.86 -5.46 -2.62
N GLY A 92 -26.47 -4.37 -3.30
CA GLY A 92 -26.82 -4.14 -4.69
C GLY A 92 -28.29 -3.76 -4.88
N SER A 93 -28.72 -3.69 -6.13
CA SER A 93 -30.11 -3.40 -6.51
C SER A 93 -30.42 -4.08 -7.86
N PRO A 94 -31.69 -4.12 -8.30
CA PRO A 94 -32.01 -4.61 -9.64
C PRO A 94 -31.25 -3.91 -10.77
N LEU A 95 -30.96 -2.62 -10.63
CA LEU A 95 -30.21 -1.83 -11.62
C LEU A 95 -28.68 -1.95 -11.46
N HIS A 96 -28.23 -2.33 -10.27
CA HIS A 96 -26.82 -2.47 -9.92
C HIS A 96 -26.61 -3.79 -9.13
N PRO A 97 -26.76 -4.96 -9.76
CA PRO A 97 -26.62 -6.24 -9.08
C PRO A 97 -25.15 -6.66 -8.95
N PHE A 98 -24.88 -7.60 -8.05
CA PHE A 98 -23.68 -8.43 -8.14
C PHE A 98 -23.82 -9.36 -9.33
N THR A 99 -22.74 -9.60 -10.07
CA THR A 99 -22.76 -10.48 -11.24
C THR A 99 -21.72 -11.58 -11.12
N LEU A 100 -22.13 -12.81 -11.42
CA LEU A 100 -21.25 -13.97 -11.58
C LEU A 100 -21.40 -14.49 -13.01
N GLY A 101 -20.34 -14.45 -13.83
CA GLY A 101 -20.45 -14.87 -15.21
C GLY A 101 -19.11 -15.00 -15.93
N VAL A 102 -19.14 -15.47 -17.18
CA VAL A 102 -17.94 -15.60 -18.02
C VAL A 102 -17.71 -14.29 -18.77
N VAL A 103 -16.49 -13.76 -18.72
CA VAL A 103 -16.08 -12.52 -19.40
C VAL A 103 -14.89 -12.76 -20.32
N SER A 104 -14.80 -11.96 -21.38
CA SER A 104 -13.68 -11.97 -22.34
C SER A 104 -13.58 -10.63 -23.09
N GLY A 105 -12.51 -10.46 -23.87
CA GLY A 105 -12.32 -9.30 -24.75
C GLY A 105 -12.33 -7.99 -23.99
N ALA A 106 -13.14 -7.02 -24.42
CA ALA A 106 -13.21 -5.70 -23.81
C ALA A 106 -13.66 -5.71 -22.33
N LYS A 107 -14.38 -6.74 -21.87
CA LYS A 107 -14.80 -6.88 -20.47
C LYS A 107 -13.69 -7.43 -19.56
N ALA A 108 -12.62 -7.97 -20.13
CA ALA A 108 -11.48 -8.49 -19.41
C ALA A 108 -10.20 -8.26 -20.26
N PRO A 109 -9.81 -6.99 -20.44
CA PRO A 109 -8.79 -6.59 -21.42
C PRO A 109 -7.38 -7.07 -21.07
N THR A 110 -7.16 -7.46 -19.82
CA THR A 110 -5.88 -7.95 -19.30
C THR A 110 -5.67 -9.43 -19.54
N LEU A 111 -6.71 -10.19 -19.97
CA LEU A 111 -6.59 -11.62 -20.22
C LEU A 111 -5.71 -11.91 -21.44
N PRO A 112 -5.04 -13.07 -21.48
CA PRO A 112 -4.39 -13.57 -22.70
C PRO A 112 -5.35 -13.59 -23.89
N ALA A 113 -4.82 -13.43 -25.10
CA ALA A 113 -5.62 -13.43 -26.32
C ALA A 113 -6.47 -14.71 -26.44
N GLY A 114 -7.78 -14.55 -26.65
CA GLY A 114 -8.74 -15.67 -26.68
C GLY A 114 -9.12 -16.24 -25.30
N GLY A 115 -8.58 -15.68 -24.21
CA GLY A 115 -8.89 -16.07 -22.84
C GLY A 115 -10.31 -15.68 -22.42
N GLN A 116 -10.86 -16.49 -21.51
CA GLN A 116 -12.11 -16.22 -20.81
C GLN A 116 -11.88 -16.43 -19.31
N ALA A 117 -12.51 -15.60 -18.49
CA ALA A 117 -12.47 -15.74 -17.04
C ALA A 117 -13.88 -15.86 -16.46
N LEU A 118 -14.02 -16.65 -15.40
CA LEU A 118 -15.16 -16.55 -14.49
C LEU A 118 -14.94 -15.29 -13.64
N GLN A 119 -15.85 -14.34 -13.75
CA GLN A 119 -15.83 -13.09 -13.02
C GLN A 119 -16.93 -13.05 -11.97
N LEU A 120 -16.54 -12.79 -10.72
CA LEU A 120 -17.42 -12.21 -9.71
C LEU A 120 -17.17 -10.71 -9.71
N HIS A 121 -18.21 -9.91 -9.93
CA HIS A 121 -18.12 -8.46 -9.98
C HIS A 121 -19.23 -7.82 -9.15
N THR A 122 -18.84 -6.80 -8.41
CA THR A 122 -19.73 -6.06 -7.53
C THR A 122 -20.48 -4.97 -8.31
N PRO A 123 -21.57 -4.43 -7.75
CA PRO A 123 -22.30 -3.33 -8.37
C PRO A 123 -21.41 -2.17 -8.82
N THR A 124 -21.71 -1.56 -9.96
CA THR A 124 -21.00 -0.37 -10.47
C THR A 124 -21.95 0.78 -10.70
N TRP A 125 -21.47 1.99 -10.44
CA TRP A 125 -22.20 3.24 -10.66
C TRP A 125 -21.44 4.15 -11.60
N THR A 126 -22.18 4.91 -12.39
CA THR A 126 -21.62 5.94 -13.26
C THR A 126 -21.59 7.31 -12.58
N ASP A 127 -22.35 7.48 -11.50
CA ASP A 127 -22.33 8.71 -10.72
C ASP A 127 -21.09 8.75 -9.80
N PRO A 128 -20.52 9.94 -9.58
CA PRO A 128 -19.26 10.10 -8.86
C PRO A 128 -19.38 9.86 -7.34
N LEU A 129 -20.58 9.88 -6.76
CA LEU A 129 -20.78 9.70 -5.32
C LEU A 129 -20.76 8.22 -4.93
N ASN A 130 -21.22 7.36 -5.83
CA ASN A 130 -21.30 5.92 -5.62
C ASN A 130 -20.14 5.14 -6.28
N ASP A 131 -19.33 5.80 -7.11
CA ASP A 131 -18.03 5.31 -7.53
C ASP A 131 -17.05 5.36 -6.33
N THR A 132 -16.66 4.18 -5.83
CA THR A 132 -15.75 4.04 -4.67
C THR A 132 -14.42 4.75 -4.89
N HIS A 133 -13.87 4.68 -6.11
CA HIS A 133 -12.58 5.28 -6.41
C HIS A 133 -12.66 6.82 -6.37
N GLN A 134 -13.69 7.38 -7.01
CA GLN A 134 -13.89 8.84 -7.05
C GLN A 134 -14.23 9.41 -5.67
N TYR A 135 -15.21 8.82 -4.99
CA TYR A 135 -15.61 9.27 -3.65
C TYR A 135 -14.52 9.01 -2.61
N GLY A 136 -13.85 7.86 -2.67
CA GLY A 136 -12.72 7.52 -1.81
C GLY A 136 -11.59 8.56 -1.91
N LEU A 137 -11.19 8.91 -3.14
CA LEU A 137 -10.20 9.96 -3.37
C LEU A 137 -10.65 11.33 -2.84
N TRP A 138 -11.91 11.72 -3.05
CA TRP A 138 -12.44 12.98 -2.54
C TRP A 138 -12.49 13.01 -1.00
N SER A 139 -12.96 11.93 -0.37
CA SER A 139 -13.10 11.81 1.09
C SER A 139 -11.75 11.87 1.81
N TYR A 140 -10.68 11.37 1.19
CA TYR A 140 -9.32 11.51 1.68
C TYR A 140 -8.93 13.00 1.77
N TYR A 141 -9.12 13.77 0.69
CA TYR A 141 -8.80 15.20 0.68
C TYR A 141 -9.76 16.03 1.53
N GLN A 142 -10.99 15.58 1.76
CA GLN A 142 -11.93 16.22 2.69
C GLN A 142 -11.37 16.25 4.12
N GLY A 143 -10.59 15.22 4.50
CA GLY A 143 -9.88 15.11 5.78
C GLY A 143 -10.79 14.90 7.00
N CYS A 144 -12.10 14.85 6.80
CA CYS A 144 -13.07 14.50 7.82
C CYS A 144 -14.31 13.87 7.17
N LEU A 145 -15.13 13.22 7.99
CA LEU A 145 -16.32 12.54 7.48
C LEU A 145 -17.39 13.58 7.11
N TYR A 146 -17.84 13.54 5.87
CA TYR A 146 -18.81 14.49 5.35
C TYR A 146 -20.16 14.37 6.07
N GLY A 147 -20.76 15.50 6.43
CA GLY A 147 -22.02 15.54 7.18
C GLY A 147 -21.85 15.55 8.70
N GLU A 148 -20.65 15.27 9.24
CA GLU A 148 -20.37 15.53 10.65
C GLU A 148 -20.30 17.05 10.95
N ALA A 149 -20.45 17.41 12.23
CA ALA A 149 -20.35 18.80 12.66
C ALA A 149 -19.00 19.41 12.24
N GLY A 150 -19.04 20.53 11.51
CA GLY A 150 -17.86 21.19 10.96
C GLY A 150 -17.31 20.59 9.66
N CYS A 151 -17.98 19.58 9.09
CA CYS A 151 -17.55 18.84 7.90
C CYS A 151 -18.63 18.77 6.81
N THR A 152 -19.29 19.90 6.57
CA THR A 152 -20.40 20.01 5.61
C THR A 152 -20.04 20.74 4.32
N ASP A 153 -18.85 21.35 4.23
CA ASP A 153 -18.37 22.02 3.02
C ASP A 153 -17.65 21.01 2.11
N PRO A 154 -18.23 20.62 0.96
CA PRO A 154 -17.58 19.68 0.06
C PRO A 154 -16.44 20.30 -0.76
N GLN A 155 -16.33 21.63 -0.78
CA GLN A 155 -15.26 22.35 -1.48
C GLN A 155 -13.92 22.25 -0.75
N LYS A 156 -13.92 21.89 0.53
CA LYS A 156 -12.70 21.71 1.34
C LYS A 156 -11.72 20.71 0.69
N ALA A 157 -12.20 19.59 0.16
CA ALA A 157 -11.36 18.64 -0.56
C ALA A 157 -10.66 19.28 -1.78
N VAL A 158 -11.40 20.07 -2.56
CA VAL A 158 -10.87 20.76 -3.75
C VAL A 158 -9.82 21.81 -3.34
N ASN A 159 -10.09 22.57 -2.27
CA ASN A 159 -9.13 23.55 -1.76
C ASN A 159 -7.83 22.89 -1.29
N ASN A 160 -7.93 21.73 -0.62
CA ASN A 160 -6.76 20.99 -0.13
C ASN A 160 -5.89 20.46 -1.27
N ILE A 161 -6.49 19.90 -2.34
CA ILE A 161 -5.71 19.46 -3.50
C ILE A 161 -5.15 20.66 -4.31
N ASP A 162 -5.82 21.81 -4.30
CA ASP A 162 -5.31 23.03 -4.93
C ASP A 162 -4.03 23.54 -4.24
N VAL A 163 -3.96 23.47 -2.91
CA VAL A 163 -2.74 23.78 -2.15
C VAL A 163 -1.59 22.85 -2.54
N GLU A 164 -1.85 21.54 -2.64
CA GLU A 164 -0.86 20.56 -3.09
C GLU A 164 -0.40 20.85 -4.52
N LEU A 165 -1.35 21.05 -5.45
CA LEU A 165 -1.06 21.32 -6.85
C LEU A 165 -0.23 22.59 -7.04
N ASN A 166 -0.57 23.67 -6.34
CA ASN A 166 0.18 24.93 -6.40
C ASN A 166 1.63 24.75 -5.93
N LYS A 167 1.86 23.94 -4.89
CA LYS A 167 3.22 23.62 -4.42
C LYS A 167 4.03 22.88 -5.50
N LEU A 168 3.44 21.84 -6.11
CA LEU A 168 4.09 21.08 -7.18
C LEU A 168 4.40 21.94 -8.40
N GLN A 169 3.46 22.80 -8.78
CA GLN A 169 3.62 23.74 -9.88
C GLN A 169 4.73 24.75 -9.59
N SER A 170 4.79 25.31 -8.37
CA SER A 170 5.86 26.22 -7.98
C SER A 170 7.25 25.55 -8.01
N GLN A 171 7.36 24.29 -7.59
CA GLN A 171 8.63 23.55 -7.67
C GLN A 171 9.07 23.34 -9.12
N ARG A 172 8.15 22.92 -9.98
CA ARG A 172 8.38 22.82 -11.42
C ARG A 172 8.84 24.16 -12.01
N ASP A 173 8.15 25.25 -11.69
CA ASP A 173 8.42 26.56 -12.27
C ASP A 173 9.81 27.08 -11.87
N GLN A 174 10.26 26.80 -10.63
CA GLN A 174 11.62 27.10 -10.19
C GLN A 174 12.67 26.34 -11.01
N LEU A 175 12.44 25.05 -11.32
CA LEU A 175 13.35 24.24 -12.14
C LEU A 175 13.37 24.70 -13.60
N LEU A 176 12.20 25.03 -14.18
CA LEU A 176 12.11 25.59 -15.53
C LEU A 176 12.84 26.93 -15.63
N ALA A 177 12.67 27.82 -14.64
CA ALA A 177 13.35 29.10 -14.61
C ALA A 177 14.87 28.94 -14.48
N ARG A 178 15.33 28.02 -13.63
CA ARG A 178 16.76 27.74 -13.40
C ARG A 178 17.50 27.35 -14.67
N TYR A 179 16.88 26.52 -15.50
CA TYR A 179 17.49 25.98 -16.73
C TYR A 179 16.94 26.61 -18.01
N GLN A 180 16.25 27.76 -17.92
CA GLN A 180 15.60 28.39 -19.06
C GLN A 180 16.57 28.71 -20.20
N SER A 181 17.79 29.15 -19.87
CA SER A 181 18.84 29.52 -20.85
C SER A 181 19.54 28.32 -21.49
N VAL A 182 19.54 27.16 -20.84
CA VAL A 182 20.24 25.94 -21.29
C VAL A 182 19.27 25.01 -22.04
N GLY A 183 18.06 24.86 -21.50
CA GLY A 183 17.06 23.90 -21.94
C GLY A 183 17.31 22.48 -21.41
N PHE A 184 16.22 21.73 -21.18
CA PHE A 184 16.29 20.42 -20.50
C PHE A 184 16.94 19.31 -21.33
N LEU A 185 16.86 19.34 -22.67
CA LEU A 185 17.55 18.34 -23.49
C LEU A 185 19.05 18.58 -23.49
N THR A 186 19.47 19.84 -23.55
CA THR A 186 20.89 20.22 -23.44
C THR A 186 21.43 19.88 -22.05
N LEU A 187 20.65 20.18 -21.00
CA LEU A 187 20.96 19.81 -19.63
C LEU A 187 21.23 18.31 -19.51
N LYS A 188 20.34 17.46 -20.05
CA LYS A 188 20.49 16.01 -20.03
C LYS A 188 21.75 15.55 -20.75
N SER A 189 22.01 16.10 -21.94
CA SER A 189 23.23 15.78 -22.69
C SER A 189 24.50 16.13 -21.90
N GLY A 190 24.50 17.27 -21.20
CA GLY A 190 25.63 17.68 -20.36
C GLY A 190 25.79 16.79 -19.12
N ILE A 191 24.69 16.34 -18.51
CA ILE A 191 24.72 15.35 -17.41
C ILE A 191 25.32 14.04 -17.91
N ASP A 192 24.82 13.50 -19.03
CA ASP A 192 25.27 12.23 -19.58
C ASP A 192 26.76 12.23 -19.93
N GLN A 193 27.25 13.35 -20.46
CA GLN A 193 28.67 13.51 -20.76
C GLN A 193 29.54 13.44 -19.50
N ASP A 194 29.17 14.16 -18.43
CA ASP A 194 29.98 14.20 -17.21
C ASP A 194 29.83 12.90 -16.39
N MET A 195 28.67 12.25 -16.47
CA MET A 195 28.42 10.94 -15.85
C MET A 195 29.35 9.85 -16.37
N GLN A 196 29.82 9.93 -17.63
CA GLN A 196 30.85 9.01 -18.13
C GLN A 196 32.14 9.07 -17.31
N VAL A 197 32.54 10.28 -16.90
CA VAL A 197 33.74 10.48 -16.05
C VAL A 197 33.49 9.89 -14.67
N VAL A 198 32.30 10.10 -14.10
CA VAL A 198 31.91 9.49 -12.82
C VAL A 198 32.03 7.97 -12.88
N TYR A 199 31.47 7.32 -13.92
CA TYR A 199 31.54 5.87 -14.06
C TYR A 199 32.99 5.36 -14.17
N GLN A 200 33.86 6.08 -14.90
CA GLN A 200 35.28 5.77 -14.96
C GLN A 200 35.96 5.88 -13.59
N ARG A 201 35.67 6.92 -12.80
CA ARG A 201 36.24 7.10 -11.46
C ARG A 201 35.70 6.09 -10.44
N GLN A 202 34.44 5.68 -10.56
CA GLN A 202 33.87 4.60 -9.75
C GLN A 202 34.57 3.27 -10.01
N ALA A 203 34.83 2.94 -11.28
CA ALA A 203 35.59 1.75 -11.64
C ALA A 203 37.01 1.79 -11.06
N GLN A 204 37.67 2.96 -11.10
CA GLN A 204 38.98 3.14 -10.48
C GLN A 204 38.94 2.90 -8.96
N VAL A 205 37.98 3.50 -8.24
CA VAL A 205 37.82 3.27 -6.79
C VAL A 205 37.61 1.78 -6.48
N ALA A 206 36.86 1.06 -7.31
CA ALA A 206 36.66 -0.39 -7.15
C ALA A 206 37.98 -1.17 -7.32
N THR A 207 38.80 -0.81 -8.31
CA THR A 207 40.14 -1.39 -8.51
C THR A 207 41.03 -1.14 -7.30
N GLU A 208 41.20 0.12 -6.88
CA GLU A 208 42.07 0.46 -5.74
C GLU A 208 41.59 -0.20 -4.43
N THR A 209 40.27 -0.37 -4.27
CA THR A 209 39.71 -1.10 -3.11
C THR A 209 40.14 -2.56 -3.11
N SER A 210 40.14 -3.21 -4.28
CA SER A 210 40.63 -4.58 -4.44
C SER A 210 42.14 -4.67 -4.18
N ASP A 211 42.92 -3.69 -4.65
CA ASP A 211 44.37 -3.68 -4.47
C ASP A 211 44.78 -3.48 -3.01
N VAL A 212 44.06 -2.62 -2.26
CA VAL A 212 44.21 -2.50 -0.80
C VAL A 212 43.94 -3.83 -0.09
N GLN A 213 42.88 -4.55 -0.47
CA GLN A 213 42.55 -5.85 0.12
C GLN A 213 43.64 -6.90 -0.16
N SER A 214 44.15 -6.93 -1.39
CA SER A 214 45.25 -7.82 -1.80
C SER A 214 46.56 -7.51 -1.05
N ALA A 215 46.91 -6.22 -0.94
CA ALA A 215 48.09 -5.76 -0.22
C ALA A 215 47.98 -6.08 1.29
N TYR A 216 46.80 -5.91 1.88
CA TYR A 216 46.53 -6.29 3.27
C TYR A 216 46.71 -7.80 3.51
N GLY A 217 46.13 -8.64 2.65
CA GLY A 217 46.27 -10.11 2.74
C GLY A 217 47.73 -10.57 2.58
N THR A 218 48.48 -9.91 1.69
CA THR A 218 49.92 -10.12 1.54
C THR A 218 50.68 -9.72 2.80
N MET A 219 50.40 -8.54 3.35
CA MET A 219 51.02 -8.04 4.58
C MET A 219 50.75 -8.97 5.77
N GLN A 220 49.52 -9.48 5.91
CA GLN A 220 49.13 -10.43 6.94
C GLN A 220 49.93 -11.74 6.83
N THR A 221 50.04 -12.28 5.61
CA THR A 221 50.81 -13.51 5.34
C THR A 221 52.29 -13.32 5.66
N ARG A 222 52.87 -12.18 5.24
CA ARG A 222 54.27 -11.85 5.50
C ARG A 222 54.54 -11.59 6.98
N TYR A 223 53.60 -10.97 7.69
CA TYR A 223 53.69 -10.77 9.14
C TYR A 223 53.72 -12.10 9.88
N ALA A 224 52.85 -13.06 9.51
CA ALA A 224 52.85 -14.39 10.12
C ALA A 224 54.18 -15.13 9.93
N ALA A 225 54.81 -14.99 8.75
CA ALA A 225 56.10 -15.58 8.42
C ALA A 225 57.32 -14.83 8.98
N ALA A 226 57.16 -13.61 9.50
CA ALA A 226 58.27 -12.78 9.97
C ALA A 226 58.77 -13.23 11.36
N PRO A 227 60.11 -13.25 11.59
CA PRO A 227 60.72 -13.81 12.79
C PRO A 227 60.43 -12.95 14.04
N SER A 228 60.49 -13.54 15.23
CA SER A 228 60.32 -12.80 16.50
C SER A 228 61.39 -11.71 16.72
N THR A 229 62.60 -11.93 16.20
CA THR A 229 63.69 -10.96 16.17
C THR A 229 64.43 -11.03 14.82
N ALA A 230 64.63 -9.89 14.17
CA ALA A 230 65.40 -9.75 12.94
C ALA A 230 66.80 -9.16 13.22
N ASP A 231 67.81 -9.58 12.46
CA ASP A 231 69.20 -9.11 12.51
C ASP A 231 69.78 -8.98 13.93
N LEU A 232 69.46 -9.97 14.79
CA LEU A 232 69.87 -10.12 16.19
C LEU A 232 69.33 -9.08 17.20
N PHE A 233 68.88 -7.90 16.75
CA PHE A 233 68.54 -6.79 17.66
C PHE A 233 67.17 -6.14 17.40
N TYR A 234 66.52 -6.39 16.26
CA TYR A 234 65.23 -5.76 15.94
C TYR A 234 64.05 -6.67 16.32
N PRO A 235 63.32 -6.38 17.41
CA PRO A 235 62.15 -7.17 17.78
C PRO A 235 61.03 -7.04 16.73
N LYS A 236 60.18 -8.06 16.64
CA LYS A 236 59.00 -8.04 15.78
C LYS A 236 58.06 -6.89 16.18
N PRO A 237 57.72 -5.98 15.25
CA PRO A 237 56.85 -4.85 15.54
C PRO A 237 55.38 -5.28 15.65
N ALA A 238 54.50 -4.36 16.05
CA ALA A 238 53.07 -4.57 15.93
C ALA A 238 52.66 -4.74 14.46
N PHE A 239 51.52 -5.38 14.22
CA PHE A 239 51.01 -5.53 12.86
C PHE A 239 50.73 -4.16 12.23
N GLY A 240 51.23 -3.94 11.01
CA GLY A 240 51.15 -2.66 10.30
C GLY A 240 52.33 -1.72 10.56
N GLU A 241 53.23 -2.05 11.48
CA GLU A 241 54.48 -1.32 11.73
C GLU A 241 55.68 -2.07 11.13
N LYS A 242 56.77 -1.35 10.83
CA LYS A 242 57.99 -1.93 10.24
C LYS A 242 59.02 -2.30 11.30
N TYR A 243 59.84 -3.32 11.03
CA TYR A 243 61.06 -3.56 11.81
C TYR A 243 61.98 -2.34 11.73
N GLY A 244 62.71 -2.05 12.81
CA GLY A 244 63.62 -0.91 12.89
C GLY A 244 64.72 -0.88 11.82
N CYS A 245 65.06 -2.03 11.22
CA CYS A 245 65.97 -2.12 10.08
C CYS A 245 65.38 -1.66 8.74
N GLY A 246 64.09 -1.31 8.66
CA GLY A 246 63.47 -0.80 7.43
C GLY A 246 63.67 -1.74 6.22
N ASN A 247 63.87 -1.18 5.03
CA ASN A 247 64.04 -1.98 3.80
C ASN A 247 65.46 -2.55 3.63
N ILE A 248 66.35 -2.36 4.60
CA ILE A 248 67.74 -2.86 4.58
C ILE A 248 67.97 -4.08 5.48
N CYS A 249 66.93 -4.63 6.12
CA CYS A 249 67.04 -5.82 6.98
C CYS A 249 67.77 -6.96 6.27
N ILE A 250 68.79 -7.56 6.89
CA ILE A 250 69.55 -8.69 6.32
C ILE A 250 68.63 -9.92 6.23
N ASN A 251 67.81 -10.14 7.26
CA ASN A 251 66.77 -11.16 7.25
C ASN A 251 65.74 -10.89 6.13
N SER A 252 65.65 -11.81 5.17
CA SER A 252 64.80 -11.69 4.00
C SER A 252 63.30 -11.66 4.30
N ALA A 253 62.84 -12.37 5.35
CA ALA A 253 61.43 -12.37 5.76
C ALA A 253 61.02 -11.05 6.43
N ALA A 254 61.89 -10.48 7.29
CA ALA A 254 61.68 -9.17 7.89
C ALA A 254 61.68 -8.05 6.82
N ARG A 255 62.59 -8.13 5.83
CA ARG A 255 62.61 -7.20 4.68
C ARG A 255 61.34 -7.31 3.84
N ALA A 256 60.90 -8.53 3.52
CA ALA A 256 59.68 -8.76 2.75
C ALA A 256 58.42 -8.26 3.47
N TYR A 257 58.37 -8.38 4.80
CA TYR A 257 57.28 -7.79 5.59
C TYR A 257 57.31 -6.25 5.55
N ASN A 258 58.48 -5.62 5.76
CA ASN A 258 58.60 -4.17 5.67
C ASN A 258 58.18 -3.60 4.30
N GLN A 259 58.55 -4.29 3.22
CA GLN A 259 58.10 -3.96 1.86
C GLN A 259 56.58 -4.13 1.68
N SER A 260 55.97 -5.13 2.32
CA SER A 260 54.51 -5.31 2.26
C SER A 260 53.74 -4.24 3.03
N VAL A 261 54.33 -3.69 4.11
CA VAL A 261 53.77 -2.52 4.83
C VAL A 261 53.83 -1.28 3.93
N ASP A 262 54.95 -1.05 3.23
CA ASP A 262 55.06 0.02 2.23
C ASP A 262 54.01 -0.11 1.11
N ALA A 263 53.88 -1.30 0.53
CA ALA A 263 52.91 -1.56 -0.51
C ALA A 263 51.47 -1.31 -0.04
N TYR A 264 51.11 -1.78 1.17
CA TYR A 264 49.79 -1.52 1.74
C TYR A 264 49.54 -0.01 1.96
N GLN A 265 50.51 0.72 2.52
CA GLN A 265 50.37 2.17 2.73
C GLN A 265 50.24 2.94 1.41
N GLN A 266 50.98 2.53 0.38
CA GLN A 266 50.84 3.09 -0.97
C GLN A 266 49.43 2.86 -1.53
N GLN A 267 48.91 1.63 -1.46
CA GLN A 267 47.57 1.31 -1.94
C GLN A 267 46.47 2.08 -1.21
N VAL A 268 46.62 2.27 0.11
CA VAL A 268 45.68 3.13 0.89
C VAL A 268 45.71 4.59 0.41
N SER A 269 46.89 5.11 0.07
CA SER A 269 47.03 6.45 -0.51
C SER A 269 46.42 6.56 -1.91
N GLU A 270 46.60 5.54 -2.75
CA GLU A 270 46.02 5.46 -4.10
C GLU A 270 44.48 5.40 -4.04
N LEU A 271 43.92 4.60 -3.14
CA LEU A 271 42.48 4.57 -2.88
C LEU A 271 41.94 5.93 -2.42
N ALA A 272 42.62 6.60 -1.48
CA ALA A 272 42.21 7.93 -1.03
C ALA A 272 42.22 8.96 -2.16
N ALA A 273 43.22 8.90 -3.05
CA ALA A 273 43.30 9.77 -4.23
C ALA A 273 42.18 9.45 -5.24
N ALA A 274 41.86 8.18 -5.48
CA ALA A 274 40.76 7.77 -6.36
C ALA A 274 39.40 8.23 -5.82
N GLN A 275 39.15 8.07 -4.52
CA GLN A 275 37.93 8.55 -3.86
C GLN A 275 37.78 10.07 -3.97
N LYS A 276 38.87 10.82 -3.78
CA LYS A 276 38.88 12.27 -3.99
C LYS A 276 38.54 12.63 -5.44
N SER A 277 39.16 11.95 -6.42
CA SER A 277 38.91 12.21 -7.84
C SER A 277 37.45 11.90 -8.24
N LEU A 278 36.84 10.87 -7.64
CA LEU A 278 35.42 10.58 -7.81
C LEU A 278 34.55 11.72 -7.25
N ALA A 279 34.86 12.23 -6.07
CA ALA A 279 34.13 13.36 -5.49
C ALA A 279 34.27 14.64 -6.34
N GLU A 280 35.45 14.90 -6.91
CA GLU A 280 35.67 16.01 -7.85
C GLU A 280 34.84 15.85 -9.13
N ALA A 281 34.72 14.63 -9.67
CA ALA A 281 33.90 14.37 -10.86
C ALA A 281 32.43 14.76 -10.63
N TRP A 282 31.86 14.42 -9.47
CA TRP A 282 30.49 14.82 -9.09
C TRP A 282 30.30 16.33 -8.88
N ASN A 283 31.39 17.06 -8.62
CA ASN A 283 31.39 18.50 -8.45
C ASN A 283 31.76 19.27 -9.73
N THR A 284 31.85 18.58 -10.88
CA THR A 284 32.10 19.24 -12.17
C THR A 284 30.97 20.22 -12.49
N GLU A 285 31.32 21.49 -12.68
CA GLU A 285 30.36 22.56 -12.96
C GLU A 285 30.13 22.74 -14.46
N ARG A 286 28.86 22.91 -14.82
CA ARG A 286 28.42 23.44 -16.13
C ARG A 286 27.27 24.39 -15.88
N ASP A 287 27.26 25.50 -16.63
CA ASP A 287 26.18 26.49 -16.59
C ASP A 287 25.87 27.01 -15.16
N GLY A 288 26.90 27.07 -14.32
CA GLY A 288 26.81 27.53 -12.92
C GLY A 288 26.29 26.50 -11.92
N TYR A 289 26.15 25.23 -12.30
CA TYR A 289 25.68 24.16 -11.42
C TYR A 289 26.56 22.90 -11.49
N THR A 290 26.82 22.29 -10.33
CA THR A 290 27.53 21.01 -10.24
C THR A 290 26.74 19.89 -10.90
N LEU A 291 27.43 18.82 -11.33
CA LEU A 291 26.80 17.62 -11.88
C LEU A 291 25.76 17.04 -10.91
N ASN A 292 26.09 16.96 -9.62
CA ASN A 292 25.16 16.46 -8.61
C ASN A 292 23.85 17.27 -8.56
N GLN A 293 23.95 18.61 -8.58
CA GLN A 293 22.76 19.48 -8.59
C GLN A 293 21.95 19.28 -9.88
N ARG A 294 22.59 19.28 -11.04
CA ARG A 294 21.94 19.11 -12.35
C ARG A 294 21.21 17.77 -12.47
N ALA A 295 21.86 16.68 -12.04
CA ALA A 295 21.26 15.34 -12.04
C ALA A 295 20.04 15.29 -11.13
N THR A 296 20.17 15.78 -9.89
CA THR A 296 19.07 15.84 -8.92
C THR A 296 17.90 16.67 -9.44
N ASP A 297 18.17 17.84 -10.02
CA ASP A 297 17.13 18.73 -10.55
C ASP A 297 16.44 18.14 -11.78
N TYR A 298 17.19 17.45 -12.66
CA TYR A 298 16.62 16.76 -13.82
C TYR A 298 15.71 15.60 -13.40
N ASP A 299 16.12 14.82 -12.39
CA ASP A 299 15.33 13.73 -11.84
C ASP A 299 14.08 14.26 -11.13
N GLU A 300 14.20 15.32 -10.32
CA GLU A 300 13.04 15.95 -9.68
C GLU A 300 12.05 16.51 -10.71
N PHE A 301 12.53 17.18 -11.76
CA PHE A 301 11.66 17.61 -12.85
C PHE A 301 10.97 16.43 -13.53
N SER A 302 11.72 15.36 -13.82
CA SER A 302 11.19 14.15 -14.45
C SER A 302 10.12 13.48 -13.58
N ASN A 303 10.27 13.50 -12.26
CA ASN A 303 9.25 13.02 -11.32
C ASN A 303 8.01 13.93 -11.28
N LEU A 304 8.20 15.24 -11.37
CA LEU A 304 7.11 16.22 -11.37
C LEU A 304 6.29 16.17 -12.68
N CYS A 305 6.94 16.03 -13.83
CA CYS A 305 6.35 16.32 -15.14
C CYS A 305 6.49 15.20 -16.19
N GLY A 306 7.19 14.13 -15.87
CA GLY A 306 7.61 13.09 -16.82
C GLY A 306 8.93 13.45 -17.51
N THR A 307 9.52 12.48 -18.21
CA THR A 307 10.80 12.67 -18.92
C THR A 307 10.68 13.78 -19.96
N PRO A 308 11.53 14.83 -19.90
CA PRO A 308 11.55 15.89 -20.89
C PRO A 308 11.79 15.38 -22.32
N THR A 309 10.98 15.84 -23.26
CA THR A 309 11.13 15.57 -24.71
C THR A 309 11.42 16.82 -25.54
N GLN A 310 11.49 17.99 -24.89
CA GLN A 310 11.68 19.30 -25.50
C GLN A 310 12.55 20.18 -24.60
N GLN A 311 13.11 21.26 -25.14
CA GLN A 311 13.98 22.17 -24.36
C GLN A 311 13.23 22.91 -23.24
N GLN A 312 11.95 23.20 -23.47
CA GLN A 312 11.03 23.81 -22.51
C GLN A 312 9.84 22.86 -22.32
N PRO A 313 10.00 21.80 -21.52
CA PRO A 313 8.99 20.75 -21.38
C PRO A 313 7.75 21.24 -20.62
N SER A 314 6.58 20.75 -21.04
CA SER A 314 5.35 20.83 -20.25
C SER A 314 5.11 19.52 -19.49
N CYS A 315 4.23 19.55 -18.49
CA CYS A 315 3.91 18.36 -17.69
C CYS A 315 2.79 17.56 -18.35
N ALA A 316 3.16 16.72 -19.31
CA ALA A 316 2.25 15.76 -19.91
C ALA A 316 2.01 14.53 -19.02
N ALA A 317 2.91 14.28 -18.05
CA ALA A 317 2.83 13.19 -17.10
C ALA A 317 3.36 13.64 -15.72
N GLY A 318 3.71 12.69 -14.85
CA GLY A 318 4.29 12.97 -13.54
C GLY A 318 3.27 13.41 -12.48
N ARG A 319 3.79 13.82 -11.33
CA ARG A 319 2.99 14.20 -10.16
C ARG A 319 2.07 15.39 -10.41
N VAL A 320 2.50 16.38 -11.19
CA VAL A 320 1.67 17.57 -11.51
C VAL A 320 0.43 17.15 -12.28
N LYS A 321 0.60 16.42 -13.39
CA LYS A 321 -0.53 15.94 -14.22
C LYS A 321 -1.45 15.03 -13.42
N LYS A 322 -0.90 14.07 -12.67
CA LYS A 322 -1.71 13.19 -11.81
C LYS A 322 -2.53 13.96 -10.78
N THR A 323 -1.98 15.03 -10.21
CA THR A 323 -2.70 15.86 -9.23
C THR A 323 -3.79 16.69 -9.89
N GLN A 324 -3.57 17.19 -11.12
CA GLN A 324 -4.60 17.85 -11.92
C GLN A 324 -5.76 16.91 -12.27
N ASP A 325 -5.45 15.66 -12.61
CA ASP A 325 -6.47 14.65 -12.92
C ASP A 325 -7.29 14.29 -11.67
N ASN A 326 -6.61 14.06 -10.54
CA ASN A 326 -7.27 13.86 -9.25
C ASN A 326 -8.15 15.07 -8.87
N ARG A 327 -7.68 16.30 -9.11
CA ARG A 327 -8.46 17.51 -8.84
C ARG A 327 -9.75 17.53 -9.64
N SER A 328 -9.70 17.10 -10.90
CA SER A 328 -10.90 17.04 -11.76
C SER A 328 -11.95 16.09 -11.18
N VAL A 329 -11.51 14.93 -10.66
CA VAL A 329 -12.39 14.00 -9.94
C VAL A 329 -13.00 14.63 -8.69
N LEU A 330 -12.18 15.30 -7.87
CA LEU A 330 -12.65 15.99 -6.65
C LEU A 330 -13.70 17.06 -6.94
N VAL A 331 -13.53 17.84 -8.02
CA VAL A 331 -14.50 18.87 -8.43
C VAL A 331 -15.84 18.24 -8.82
N ILE A 332 -15.82 17.10 -9.52
CA ILE A 332 -17.04 16.39 -9.93
C ILE A 332 -17.81 15.87 -8.70
N VAL A 333 -17.11 15.25 -7.74
CA VAL A 333 -17.72 14.78 -6.48
C VAL A 333 -18.27 15.96 -5.68
N ALA A 334 -17.47 17.01 -5.48
CA ALA A 334 -17.88 18.19 -4.70
C ALA A 334 -19.12 18.87 -5.30
N THR A 335 -19.17 19.03 -6.63
CA THR A 335 -20.33 19.60 -7.34
C THR A 335 -21.58 18.73 -7.15
N SER A 336 -21.41 17.41 -7.19
CA SER A 336 -22.53 16.48 -7.02
C SER A 336 -23.13 16.57 -5.60
N LEU A 337 -22.29 16.71 -4.58
CA LEU A 337 -22.74 16.98 -3.21
C LEU A 337 -23.41 18.35 -3.06
N GLN A 338 -22.87 19.40 -3.68
CA GLN A 338 -23.47 20.75 -3.68
C GLN A 338 -24.86 20.78 -4.31
N ASN A 339 -25.09 19.92 -5.31
CA ASN A 339 -26.38 19.76 -5.96
C ASN A 339 -27.36 18.87 -5.17
N GLY A 340 -27.02 18.45 -3.95
CA GLY A 340 -27.87 17.63 -3.09
C GLY A 340 -27.83 16.14 -3.40
N GLY A 341 -26.85 15.68 -4.16
CA GLY A 341 -26.65 14.26 -4.41
C GLY A 341 -26.28 13.51 -3.13
N THR A 342 -26.73 12.26 -3.03
CA THR A 342 -26.50 11.39 -1.88
C THR A 342 -25.85 10.08 -2.31
N ARG A 343 -25.07 9.48 -1.41
CA ARG A 343 -24.56 8.13 -1.60
C ARG A 343 -25.67 7.10 -1.37
N VAL A 344 -25.51 5.93 -2.00
CA VAL A 344 -26.17 4.70 -1.61
C VAL A 344 -25.67 4.35 -0.20
N LYS A 345 -26.60 4.06 0.70
CA LYS A 345 -26.29 3.70 2.08
C LYS A 345 -25.47 2.42 2.12
N GLY A 346 -24.42 2.43 2.94
CA GLY A 346 -23.56 1.28 3.14
C GLY A 346 -24.10 0.29 4.18
N LEU A 347 -23.20 -0.58 4.62
CA LEU A 347 -23.43 -1.56 5.67
C LEU A 347 -22.73 -1.13 6.96
N ASP A 348 -23.36 -1.38 8.08
CA ASP A 348 -22.71 -1.44 9.38
C ASP A 348 -22.43 -2.91 9.73
N ILE A 349 -21.17 -3.24 9.93
CA ILE A 349 -20.71 -4.60 10.27
C ILE A 349 -20.00 -4.53 11.60
N GLY A 350 -20.34 -5.39 12.55
CA GLY A 350 -19.68 -5.37 13.85
C GLY A 350 -19.60 -6.72 14.53
N ILE A 351 -18.55 -6.87 15.31
CA ILE A 351 -18.28 -8.04 16.16
C ILE A 351 -17.82 -7.53 17.53
N GLU A 352 -18.40 -8.11 18.58
CA GLU A 352 -18.02 -7.93 19.96
C GLU A 352 -17.64 -9.28 20.57
N ALA A 353 -16.46 -9.37 21.15
CA ALA A 353 -15.93 -10.59 21.73
C ALA A 353 -15.36 -10.34 23.12
N THR A 354 -15.51 -11.35 23.97
CA THR A 354 -14.98 -11.38 25.32
C THR A 354 -14.05 -12.58 25.48
N PHE A 355 -12.83 -12.31 25.95
CA PHE A 355 -11.77 -13.28 26.15
C PHE A 355 -11.65 -13.60 27.63
N THR A 356 -11.75 -14.89 27.97
CA THR A 356 -11.53 -15.36 29.33
C THR A 356 -10.16 -16.00 29.42
N LEU A 357 -9.24 -15.33 30.13
CA LEU A 357 -7.81 -15.65 30.15
C LEU A 357 -7.32 -15.91 31.58
N PRO A 358 -6.39 -16.85 31.80
CA PRO A 358 -5.64 -16.93 33.05
C PRO A 358 -4.76 -15.68 33.22
N SER A 359 -4.75 -15.09 34.41
CA SER A 359 -3.95 -13.90 34.74
C SER A 359 -3.31 -14.05 36.12
N THR A 360 -1.99 -13.87 36.16
CA THR A 360 -1.23 -13.90 37.42
C THR A 360 -0.71 -12.51 37.72
N ALA A 361 -1.09 -11.96 38.87
CA ALA A 361 -0.54 -10.68 39.34
C ALA A 361 0.89 -10.89 39.86
N TYR A 362 1.77 -9.93 39.60
CA TYR A 362 3.11 -9.87 40.16
C TYR A 362 3.26 -8.60 41.00
N SER A 363 3.83 -8.72 42.20
CA SER A 363 4.05 -7.59 43.12
C SER A 363 5.54 -7.42 43.44
N GLY A 364 6.01 -6.18 43.56
CA GLY A 364 7.41 -5.85 43.87
C GLY A 364 8.12 -5.13 42.72
N ALA A 365 9.35 -4.68 42.96
CA ALA A 365 10.18 -4.05 41.91
C ALA A 365 10.63 -5.09 40.87
N ALA A 366 11.01 -4.64 39.66
CA ALA A 366 11.41 -5.52 38.55
C ALA A 366 12.52 -6.53 38.90
N SER A 367 13.37 -6.21 39.88
CA SER A 367 14.44 -7.09 40.40
C SER A 367 14.00 -8.09 41.48
N GLY A 368 12.72 -8.11 41.87
CA GLY A 368 12.21 -8.94 42.99
C GLY A 368 10.70 -9.20 42.92
N ALA A 369 10.13 -9.29 41.71
CA ALA A 369 8.70 -9.51 41.52
C ALA A 369 8.27 -10.89 42.09
N THR A 370 7.40 -10.87 43.09
CA THR A 370 6.79 -12.07 43.67
C THR A 370 5.54 -12.44 42.88
N LYS A 371 5.46 -13.72 42.46
CA LYS A 371 4.32 -14.26 41.73
C LYS A 371 3.13 -14.48 42.67
N GLY A 372 2.00 -13.83 42.39
CA GLY A 372 0.73 -14.03 43.09
C GLY A 372 -0.03 -15.28 42.61
N ALA A 373 -1.25 -15.46 43.09
CA ALA A 373 -2.15 -16.51 42.62
C ALA A 373 -2.60 -16.23 41.17
N THR A 374 -2.74 -17.29 40.37
CA THR A 374 -3.37 -17.21 39.06
C THR A 374 -4.89 -17.11 39.25
N SER A 375 -5.48 -16.09 38.64
CA SER A 375 -6.91 -15.78 38.62
C SER A 375 -7.41 -15.77 37.17
N THR A 376 -8.70 -15.54 36.97
CA THR A 376 -9.28 -15.33 35.64
C THR A 376 -9.46 -13.85 35.38
N ARG A 377 -8.95 -13.38 34.24
CA ARG A 377 -9.20 -12.04 33.69
C ARG A 377 -10.13 -12.15 32.49
N THR A 378 -11.00 -11.17 32.35
CA THR A 378 -11.90 -11.04 31.21
C THR A 378 -11.52 -9.78 30.44
N ASP A 379 -11.18 -9.92 29.16
CA ASP A 379 -10.84 -8.80 28.28
C ASP A 379 -11.89 -8.67 27.18
N PHE A 380 -12.24 -7.44 26.81
CA PHE A 380 -13.22 -7.16 25.76
C PHE A 380 -12.53 -6.66 24.49
N PHE A 381 -13.07 -7.02 23.34
CA PHE A 381 -12.65 -6.51 22.04
C PHE A 381 -13.85 -6.31 21.14
N SER A 382 -13.86 -5.21 20.40
CA SER A 382 -14.85 -4.97 19.36
C SER A 382 -14.21 -4.41 18.10
N ILE A 383 -14.72 -4.82 16.95
CA ILE A 383 -14.46 -4.19 15.66
C ILE A 383 -15.81 -3.80 15.08
N ASN A 384 -15.98 -2.54 14.71
CA ASN A 384 -17.17 -2.05 14.02
C ASN A 384 -16.74 -1.27 12.78
N LEU A 385 -17.36 -1.57 11.65
CA LEU A 385 -17.20 -0.88 10.39
C LEU A 385 -18.55 -0.21 10.08
N GLU A 386 -18.57 1.09 9.84
CA GLU A 386 -19.79 1.86 9.57
C GLU A 386 -19.76 2.43 8.15
N GLY A 387 -20.90 2.44 7.48
CA GLY A 387 -21.03 2.98 6.11
C GLY A 387 -20.19 2.24 5.07
N PHE A 388 -19.98 0.92 5.24
CA PHE A 388 -19.17 0.10 4.34
C PHE A 388 -19.85 -0.08 2.98
N SER A 389 -19.10 0.19 1.91
CA SER A 389 -19.52 -0.02 0.53
C SER A 389 -18.43 -0.75 -0.26
N LEU A 390 -18.86 -1.67 -1.12
CA LEU A 390 -17.99 -2.46 -2.00
C LEU A 390 -18.52 -2.35 -3.44
N HIS A 391 -18.07 -1.33 -4.16
CA HIS A 391 -18.56 -1.00 -5.50
C HIS A 391 -17.40 -1.02 -6.51
N GLY A 392 -17.62 -1.63 -7.67
CA GLY A 392 -16.63 -1.73 -8.76
C GLY A 392 -15.49 -2.73 -8.53
N ALA A 393 -15.51 -3.49 -7.43
CA ALA A 393 -14.59 -4.59 -7.19
C ALA A 393 -14.90 -5.80 -8.08
N TYR A 394 -13.86 -6.54 -8.48
CA TYR A 394 -13.97 -7.82 -9.18
C TYR A 394 -12.92 -8.86 -8.75
N LEU A 395 -13.26 -10.12 -9.01
CA LEU A 395 -12.35 -11.26 -9.04
C LEU A 395 -12.55 -12.00 -10.36
N ASN A 396 -11.52 -12.02 -11.19
CA ASN A 396 -11.43 -12.84 -12.40
C ASN A 396 -10.63 -14.10 -12.09
N LEU A 397 -11.15 -15.26 -12.47
CA LEU A 397 -10.49 -16.56 -12.36
C LEU A 397 -10.50 -17.27 -13.70
N TRP A 398 -9.36 -17.80 -14.13
CA TRP A 398 -9.25 -18.60 -15.35
C TRP A 398 -8.20 -19.70 -15.20
N GLY A 399 -8.23 -20.68 -16.10
CA GLY A 399 -7.21 -21.71 -16.17
C GLY A 399 -6.07 -21.29 -17.10
N ASP A 400 -4.84 -21.60 -16.72
CA ASP A 400 -3.68 -21.58 -17.62
C ASP A 400 -3.00 -22.96 -17.64
N SER A 401 -1.82 -23.06 -18.29
CA SER A 401 -1.05 -24.31 -18.35
C SER A 401 -0.48 -24.77 -16.99
N SER A 402 -0.45 -23.88 -15.99
CA SER A 402 0.14 -24.10 -14.68
C SER A 402 -0.89 -24.27 -13.57
N GLY A 403 -2.17 -23.94 -13.81
CA GLY A 403 -3.27 -24.19 -12.89
C GLY A 403 -4.33 -23.09 -12.91
N LEU A 404 -4.95 -22.86 -11.74
CA LEU A 404 -5.90 -21.78 -11.56
C LEU A 404 -5.13 -20.47 -11.33
N VAL A 405 -5.46 -19.47 -12.13
CA VAL A 405 -4.92 -18.12 -12.02
C VAL A 405 -6.05 -17.09 -11.94
N GLY A 406 -5.70 -15.89 -11.50
CA GLY A 406 -6.65 -14.83 -11.33
C GLY A 406 -6.07 -13.43 -11.41
N GLU A 407 -6.99 -12.48 -11.33
CA GLU A 407 -6.74 -11.05 -11.20
C GLU A 407 -7.89 -10.48 -10.38
N THR A 408 -7.58 -9.59 -9.45
CA THR A 408 -8.60 -8.97 -8.61
C THR A 408 -8.34 -7.49 -8.42
N SER A 409 -9.43 -6.72 -8.42
CA SER A 409 -9.49 -5.34 -7.97
C SER A 409 -10.47 -5.28 -6.82
N LEU A 410 -9.99 -4.92 -5.64
CA LEU A 410 -10.79 -4.73 -4.44
C LEU A 410 -10.91 -3.23 -4.18
N GLN A 411 -12.12 -2.70 -4.33
CA GLN A 411 -12.45 -1.31 -4.07
C GLN A 411 -13.45 -1.23 -2.93
N MET A 412 -12.98 -0.81 -1.77
CA MET A 412 -13.81 -0.64 -0.58
C MET A 412 -13.71 0.77 -0.02
N TYR A 413 -14.83 1.23 0.51
CA TYR A 413 -14.91 2.44 1.29
C TYR A 413 -15.71 2.19 2.57
N ALA A 414 -15.34 2.85 3.66
CA ALA A 414 -16.14 2.89 4.88
C ALA A 414 -15.99 4.26 5.54
N ASP A 415 -17.09 4.75 6.11
CA ASP A 415 -17.11 6.01 6.85
C ASP A 415 -16.24 5.92 8.09
N LYS A 416 -16.35 4.82 8.84
CA LYS A 416 -15.59 4.59 10.07
C LYS A 416 -15.18 3.13 10.25
N LEU A 417 -13.98 2.94 10.79
CA LEU A 417 -13.54 1.69 11.43
C LEU A 417 -13.23 2.00 12.89
N ILE A 418 -13.91 1.33 13.79
CA ILE A 418 -13.86 1.55 15.23
C ILE A 418 -13.39 0.26 15.90
N ILE A 419 -12.23 0.31 16.51
CA ILE A 419 -11.65 -0.79 17.28
C ILE A 419 -11.64 -0.38 18.76
N GLY A 420 -12.23 -1.22 19.60
CA GLY A 420 -12.45 -0.93 21.02
C GLY A 420 -11.99 -2.07 21.93
N GLY A 421 -11.35 -1.72 23.04
CA GLY A 421 -11.03 -2.64 24.15
C GLY A 421 -11.95 -2.50 25.36
N CYS A 422 -13.04 -1.72 25.21
CA CYS A 422 -13.97 -1.38 26.29
C CYS A 422 -15.41 -1.31 25.77
N ARG A 423 -16.38 -1.76 26.59
CA ARG A 423 -17.82 -1.69 26.25
C ARG A 423 -18.36 -0.28 26.33
N ASN A 424 -18.27 0.30 27.54
CA ASN A 424 -18.97 1.52 27.92
C ASN A 424 -18.06 2.74 27.84
N CYS A 425 -17.30 2.84 26.76
CA CYS A 425 -16.37 3.92 26.54
C CYS A 425 -16.74 4.69 25.28
N SER A 426 -16.47 5.99 25.31
CA SER A 426 -16.68 6.87 24.17
C SER A 426 -15.68 6.56 23.05
N ASP A 427 -15.94 7.09 21.85
CA ASP A 427 -15.02 6.98 20.72
C ASP A 427 -13.65 7.61 21.00
N ALA A 428 -13.57 8.56 21.94
CA ALA A 428 -12.31 9.14 22.42
C ALA A 428 -11.43 8.13 23.20
N ASN A 429 -11.92 6.94 23.52
CA ASN A 429 -11.14 5.87 24.16
C ASN A 429 -10.85 4.71 23.20
N ARG A 430 -11.23 4.84 21.93
CA ARG A 430 -11.13 3.80 20.91
C ARG A 430 -10.08 4.19 19.86
N ALA A 431 -9.73 3.23 19.01
CA ALA A 431 -9.09 3.55 17.74
C ALA A 431 -10.21 3.77 16.71
N VAL A 432 -10.28 4.97 16.15
CA VAL A 432 -11.30 5.36 15.16
C VAL A 432 -10.59 5.88 13.92
N ALA A 433 -10.66 5.10 12.85
CA ALA A 433 -10.30 5.57 11.52
C ALA A 433 -11.55 6.09 10.81
N LYS A 434 -11.45 7.22 10.11
CA LYS A 434 -12.52 7.81 9.30
C LYS A 434 -12.10 7.91 7.83
N ASN A 435 -13.08 7.85 6.92
CA ASN A 435 -12.86 7.84 5.47
C ASN A 435 -11.83 6.78 5.07
N LEU A 436 -12.11 5.52 5.39
CA LEU A 436 -11.28 4.41 4.98
C LEU A 436 -11.54 4.12 3.52
N TYR A 437 -10.49 4.15 2.71
CA TYR A 437 -10.57 3.79 1.30
C TYR A 437 -9.41 2.85 0.96
N PHE A 438 -9.75 1.72 0.38
CA PHE A 438 -8.80 0.78 -0.17
C PHE A 438 -9.15 0.49 -1.61
N ASP A 439 -8.14 0.57 -2.46
CA ASP A 439 -8.16 0.18 -3.86
C ASP A 439 -6.95 -0.72 -4.05
N ILE A 440 -7.19 -2.03 -3.97
CA ILE A 440 -6.15 -3.05 -3.98
C ILE A 440 -6.27 -3.85 -5.25
N ASN A 441 -5.25 -3.78 -6.09
CA ASN A 441 -5.15 -4.51 -7.34
C ASN A 441 -4.08 -5.58 -7.19
N LEU A 442 -4.46 -6.85 -7.36
CA LEU A 442 -3.56 -8.00 -7.30
C LEU A 442 -3.69 -8.83 -8.57
N GLY A 443 -2.53 -9.11 -9.14
CA GLY A 443 -2.44 -9.79 -10.43
C GLY A 443 -2.63 -8.85 -11.61
N HIS A 444 -2.19 -9.31 -12.77
CA HIS A 444 -2.49 -8.74 -14.08
C HIS A 444 -2.41 -9.84 -15.12
N GLY A 445 -3.49 -10.09 -15.85
CA GLY A 445 -3.65 -11.32 -16.64
C GLY A 445 -2.46 -11.71 -17.52
N THR A 446 -1.91 -10.80 -18.31
CA THR A 446 -0.76 -11.05 -19.21
C THR A 446 0.62 -10.80 -18.61
N LEU A 447 0.72 -10.02 -17.53
CA LEU A 447 2.01 -9.50 -17.04
C LEU A 447 2.44 -10.15 -15.73
N GLN A 448 1.49 -10.45 -14.86
CA GLN A 448 1.74 -11.01 -13.53
C GLN A 448 0.46 -11.68 -13.01
N PRO A 449 0.00 -12.81 -13.58
CA PRO A 449 -1.22 -13.47 -13.10
C PRO A 449 -1.06 -13.95 -11.65
N LEU A 450 -2.12 -13.81 -10.84
CA LEU A 450 -2.19 -14.32 -9.47
C LEU A 450 -2.40 -15.83 -9.53
N SER A 451 -1.46 -16.63 -9.03
CA SER A 451 -1.62 -18.09 -8.98
C SER A 451 -2.31 -18.51 -7.69
N LEU A 452 -3.32 -19.37 -7.82
CA LEU A 452 -4.03 -20.01 -6.73
C LEU A 452 -3.80 -21.52 -6.82
N GLY A 453 -3.21 -22.11 -5.79
CA GLY A 453 -2.88 -23.52 -5.79
C GLY A 453 -3.04 -24.18 -4.43
N VAL A 454 -3.05 -25.51 -4.44
CA VAL A 454 -2.94 -26.35 -3.25
C VAL A 454 -1.61 -27.08 -3.35
N LEU A 455 -0.77 -26.98 -2.32
CA LEU A 455 0.51 -27.65 -2.21
C LEU A 455 0.32 -29.13 -1.87
N SER A 456 1.38 -29.93 -2.02
CA SER A 456 1.34 -31.38 -1.77
C SER A 456 1.01 -31.77 -0.33
N ASP A 457 1.23 -30.85 0.62
CA ASP A 457 0.90 -30.96 2.03
C ASP A 457 -0.52 -30.49 2.37
N GLY A 458 -1.30 -30.07 1.36
CA GLY A 458 -2.66 -29.55 1.52
C GLY A 458 -2.72 -28.05 1.87
N GLU A 459 -1.59 -27.35 1.94
CA GLU A 459 -1.58 -25.91 2.18
C GLU A 459 -2.09 -25.14 0.96
N LEU A 460 -2.92 -24.13 1.19
CA LEU A 460 -3.32 -23.19 0.15
C LEU A 460 -2.17 -22.21 -0.10
N ARG A 461 -1.82 -22.01 -1.37
CA ARG A 461 -0.82 -21.06 -1.82
C ARG A 461 -1.44 -20.01 -2.73
N LEU A 462 -1.13 -18.75 -2.42
CA LEU A 462 -1.44 -17.59 -3.23
C LEU A 462 -0.13 -16.91 -3.61
N SER A 463 0.18 -16.81 -4.90
CA SER A 463 1.47 -16.25 -5.32
C SER A 463 1.41 -15.37 -6.58
N LEU A 464 2.24 -14.33 -6.60
CA LEU A 464 2.50 -13.50 -7.77
C LEU A 464 3.95 -13.70 -8.21
N PRO A 465 4.21 -13.97 -9.50
CA PRO A 465 5.58 -14.10 -10.00
C PRO A 465 6.33 -12.77 -9.91
N GLY A 466 7.65 -12.86 -9.73
CA GLY A 466 8.54 -11.70 -9.73
C GLY A 466 8.52 -10.96 -11.07
N VAL A 467 8.54 -9.63 -11.01
CA VAL A 467 8.75 -8.79 -12.21
C VAL A 467 10.13 -9.05 -12.80
N THR A 468 10.20 -9.31 -14.10
CA THR A 468 11.45 -9.61 -14.82
C THR A 468 11.95 -8.38 -15.57
N TRP A 469 13.24 -8.35 -15.90
CA TRP A 469 13.78 -7.28 -16.74
C TRP A 469 13.12 -7.24 -18.14
N ALA A 470 12.57 -8.34 -18.64
CA ALA A 470 11.91 -8.37 -19.94
C ALA A 470 10.52 -7.69 -19.93
N ASN A 471 9.81 -7.68 -18.80
CA ASN A 471 8.45 -7.15 -18.70
C ASN A 471 8.31 -5.94 -17.76
N HIS A 472 9.37 -5.50 -17.09
CA HIS A 472 9.30 -4.40 -16.10
C HIS A 472 8.68 -3.11 -16.66
N GLU A 473 9.08 -2.68 -17.87
CA GLU A 473 8.54 -1.45 -18.47
C GLU A 473 7.02 -1.56 -18.68
N ALA A 474 6.56 -2.64 -19.31
CA ALA A 474 5.14 -2.91 -19.50
C ALA A 474 4.39 -3.03 -18.17
N PHE A 475 4.99 -3.68 -17.17
CA PHE A 475 4.44 -3.80 -15.82
C PHE A 475 4.20 -2.43 -15.19
N TYR A 476 5.21 -1.56 -15.18
CA TYR A 476 5.10 -0.24 -14.56
C TYR A 476 4.17 0.72 -15.32
N GLN A 477 3.94 0.48 -16.62
CA GLN A 477 3.01 1.26 -17.44
C GLN A 477 1.56 0.77 -17.32
N GLN A 478 1.32 -0.55 -17.31
CA GLN A 478 -0.01 -1.12 -17.50
C GLN A 478 -0.66 -1.62 -16.20
N VAL A 479 0.10 -2.11 -15.24
CA VAL A 479 -0.49 -2.69 -14.02
C VAL A 479 -1.10 -1.59 -13.15
N PRO A 480 -2.39 -1.71 -12.78
CA PRO A 480 -3.04 -0.76 -11.89
C PRO A 480 -2.30 -0.62 -10.56
N LYS A 481 -2.30 0.58 -10.00
CA LYS A 481 -1.65 0.87 -8.72
C LYS A 481 -2.65 0.65 -7.60
N SER A 482 -2.19 0.08 -6.49
CA SER A 482 -2.97 -0.02 -5.27
C SER A 482 -2.80 1.23 -4.38
N ASN A 483 -3.86 1.61 -3.70
CA ASN A 483 -3.93 2.77 -2.81
C ASN A 483 -4.67 2.41 -1.53
N ILE A 484 -4.15 2.89 -0.41
CA ILE A 484 -4.80 2.83 0.90
C ILE A 484 -4.81 4.24 1.46
N SER A 485 -5.96 4.71 1.90
CA SER A 485 -6.06 5.99 2.59
C SER A 485 -7.02 5.94 3.75
N ILE A 486 -6.64 6.64 4.81
CA ILE A 486 -7.45 6.92 5.99
C ILE A 486 -7.45 8.44 6.10
N GLY A 487 -8.63 9.06 5.99
CA GLY A 487 -8.76 10.51 6.07
C GLY A 487 -8.39 11.07 7.45
N ASN A 488 -8.72 10.34 8.52
CA ASN A 488 -8.33 10.69 9.89
C ASN A 488 -8.21 9.43 10.75
N LEU A 489 -7.14 9.32 11.53
CA LEU A 489 -6.95 8.25 12.51
C LEU A 489 -6.85 8.85 13.91
N ASN A 490 -7.79 8.52 14.78
CA ASN A 490 -7.73 8.84 16.21
C ASN A 490 -7.45 7.57 17.01
N ILE A 491 -6.53 7.62 17.98
CA ILE A 491 -6.29 6.51 18.91
C ILE A 491 -6.32 7.06 20.33
N GLY A 492 -7.32 6.65 21.10
CA GLY A 492 -7.43 7.02 22.51
C GLY A 492 -7.50 8.55 22.73
N GLY A 493 -8.14 9.27 21.81
CA GLY A 493 -8.32 10.71 21.87
C GLY A 493 -7.17 11.49 21.22
N VAL A 494 -6.09 10.82 20.81
CA VAL A 494 -4.97 11.42 20.08
C VAL A 494 -5.25 11.36 18.59
N ASP A 495 -5.34 12.52 17.94
CA ASP A 495 -5.46 12.63 16.49
C ASP A 495 -4.08 12.45 15.83
N LEU A 496 -3.96 11.42 15.01
CA LEU A 496 -2.76 11.09 14.22
C LEU A 496 -2.84 11.64 12.79
N GLY A 497 -3.92 12.34 12.43
CA GLY A 497 -4.14 12.90 11.11
C GLY A 497 -4.44 11.85 10.05
N SER A 498 -4.30 12.24 8.78
CA SER A 498 -4.51 11.34 7.64
C SER A 498 -3.34 10.37 7.48
N GLN A 499 -3.64 9.14 7.08
CA GLN A 499 -2.66 8.11 6.75
C GLN A 499 -2.85 7.70 5.30
N VAL A 500 -1.77 7.57 4.53
CA VAL A 500 -1.89 7.23 3.13
C VAL A 500 -0.70 6.43 2.62
N VAL A 501 -1.00 5.40 1.83
CA VAL A 501 -0.04 4.70 0.99
C VAL A 501 -0.59 4.71 -0.43
N ARG A 502 0.09 5.40 -1.35
CA ARG A 502 -0.36 5.52 -2.75
C ARG A 502 0.63 4.90 -3.68
N GLY A 503 0.12 4.32 -4.76
CA GLY A 503 0.96 3.90 -5.87
C GLY A 503 1.68 2.58 -5.68
N MET A 504 1.19 1.72 -4.79
CA MET A 504 1.79 0.42 -4.54
C MET A 504 1.58 -0.51 -5.73
N ARG A 505 2.58 -1.33 -6.01
CA ARG A 505 2.47 -2.52 -6.86
C ARG A 505 3.20 -3.65 -6.15
N VAL A 506 2.67 -4.85 -6.27
CA VAL A 506 3.27 -6.02 -5.64
C VAL A 506 4.18 -6.68 -6.65
N ASP A 507 5.49 -6.54 -6.48
CA ASP A 507 6.47 -7.11 -7.43
C ASP A 507 6.56 -8.64 -7.30
N TYR A 508 6.37 -9.17 -6.09
CA TYR A 508 6.38 -10.59 -5.77
C TYR A 508 5.51 -10.84 -4.53
N LEU A 509 4.80 -11.98 -4.53
CA LEU A 509 4.00 -12.44 -3.39
C LEU A 509 4.08 -13.97 -3.32
N ASP A 510 4.27 -14.52 -2.13
CA ASP A 510 4.07 -15.93 -1.85
C ASP A 510 3.50 -16.07 -0.44
N VAL A 511 2.19 -16.32 -0.38
CA VAL A 511 1.44 -16.52 0.86
C VAL A 511 1.02 -17.98 0.92
N ARG A 512 1.27 -18.61 2.06
CA ARG A 512 0.91 -20.00 2.33
C ARG A 512 0.15 -20.09 3.64
N THR A 513 -0.92 -20.88 3.65
CA THR A 513 -1.59 -21.21 4.90
C THR A 513 -0.70 -22.18 5.67
N VAL A 514 -0.29 -21.83 6.88
CA VAL A 514 0.38 -22.79 7.77
C VAL A 514 -0.66 -23.59 8.53
N SER A 515 -0.45 -24.90 8.64
CA SER A 515 -1.21 -25.72 9.59
C SER A 515 -0.91 -25.25 11.01
N LEU A 516 -1.92 -24.79 11.75
CA LEU A 516 -1.78 -24.58 13.19
C LEU A 516 -1.52 -25.95 13.84
N PRO A 517 -0.53 -26.08 14.75
CA PRO A 517 -0.32 -27.34 15.45
C PRO A 517 -1.62 -27.74 16.15
N ARG A 518 -2.11 -28.94 15.82
CA ARG A 518 -3.32 -29.54 16.41
C ARG A 518 -3.14 -29.87 17.88
#